data_AF-A0A0D2XUP7-F1
#
_entry.id   AF-A0A0D2XUP7-F1
#
_cell.length_a   1.000
_cell.length_b   1.000
_cell.length_c   1.000
_cell.angle_alpha   90.00
_cell.angle_beta   90.00
_cell.angle_gamma   90.00
#
_symmetry.space_group_name_H-M   'P 1'
#
loop_
_entity.id
_entity.type
_entity.pdbx_description
1 polymer ?
#
loop_
_entity_poly.entity_id
_entity_poly.type
_entity_poly.pdbx_seq_one_letter_code
_entity_poly.pdbx_strand_id
1 'polypeptide(L)'
;LIFSLSSCCSVQLLLPPSLHCCRRLHISVPFAVFYPSSSASSNTPTMADVNVDVLVIGMGPTGLGAAKRLNHINGPSWLIVDSSDKAGGLAGTDTTPEGFLYDVGGHVIFSHYKYFDDCIDEALPKDDDWYTHQRISYVRYKGLWVPYPFQNNISMLPKEDQVSCIEGIIDSALECRVANTKPKDFDEWIVRMMGEGIANIFMRPYNYKVWAVPTTKMQCQWLGERVAAPDAKLVTKNVILNKVAGNWGPNATFRFPARDGTGGIWIAVAETIPKEKKRFGKQGEVTKIDAEKKIAYFADGSTIGYNKLINTMAVDHLAEKLGNQELVSLTKQLYYSTTHVIGVGIRGERPERIGDKCWLYFPEDNCPFYRATIFSKLLPLQPASERYQAPHPLPRQW
;
A
#
# COMPACT_ATOMS: atom_id res chain seq x y z
N LEU A 1 5.46 -8.13 -12.00
CA LEU A 1 6.28 -7.65 -10.87
C LEU A 1 5.52 -6.50 -10.23
N ILE A 2 4.77 -6.77 -9.17
CA ILE A 2 4.01 -5.74 -8.44
C ILE A 2 4.94 -5.24 -7.33
N PHE A 3 5.35 -3.98 -7.40
CA PHE A 3 6.16 -3.34 -6.37
C PHE A 3 5.24 -2.92 -5.22
N SER A 4 5.38 -3.55 -4.05
CA SER A 4 4.63 -3.18 -2.85
C SER A 4 5.50 -2.29 -1.96
N LEU A 5 5.18 -0.99 -1.93
CA LEU A 5 5.53 -0.12 -0.81
C LEU A 5 4.62 -0.48 0.36
N SER A 6 5.19 -0.76 1.52
CA SER A 6 4.48 -1.33 2.69
C SER A 6 3.59 -0.35 3.45
N SER A 7 2.84 0.48 2.75
CA SER A 7 1.71 1.21 3.36
C SER A 7 0.46 1.22 2.47
N CYS A 8 0.51 0.67 1.26
CA CYS A 8 -0.67 0.43 0.43
C CYS A 8 -0.89 -1.08 0.20
N CYS A 9 -2.10 -1.51 0.50
CA CYS A 9 -2.54 -2.90 0.52
C CYS A 9 -2.52 -3.54 -0.87
N SER A 10 -1.92 -4.72 -0.98
CA SER A 10 -2.10 -5.60 -2.13
C SER A 10 -3.45 -6.31 -2.01
N VAL A 11 -4.36 -6.06 -2.95
CA VAL A 11 -5.53 -6.91 -3.18
C VAL A 11 -5.02 -8.18 -3.87
N GLN A 12 -4.92 -9.29 -3.13
CA GLN A 12 -4.67 -10.60 -3.72
C GLN A 12 -6.02 -11.24 -4.07
N LEU A 13 -6.44 -11.08 -5.33
CA LEU A 13 -7.52 -11.87 -5.91
C LEU A 13 -7.00 -13.29 -6.19
N LEU A 14 -7.48 -14.27 -5.42
CA LEU A 14 -7.32 -15.68 -5.76
C LEU A 14 -8.69 -16.22 -6.18
N LEU A 15 -8.82 -16.51 -7.47
CA LEU A 15 -9.93 -17.28 -8.03
C LEU A 15 -9.85 -18.73 -7.54
N PRO A 16 -10.99 -19.41 -7.32
CA PRO A 16 -11.02 -20.77 -6.82
C PRO A 16 -10.45 -21.78 -7.84
N PRO A 17 -9.83 -22.89 -7.39
CA PRO A 17 -9.32 -23.92 -8.28
C PRO A 17 -10.48 -24.74 -8.88
N SER A 18 -10.75 -24.55 -10.17
CA SER A 18 -11.69 -25.41 -10.90
C SER A 18 -11.04 -26.75 -11.26
N LEU A 19 -11.72 -27.82 -10.86
CA LEU A 19 -11.45 -29.23 -11.11
C LEU A 19 -11.05 -29.54 -12.56
N HIS A 20 -9.94 -30.27 -12.70
CA HIS A 20 -9.63 -31.04 -13.91
C HIS A 20 -10.62 -32.19 -14.07
N CYS A 21 -11.31 -32.26 -15.21
CA CYS A 21 -11.78 -33.52 -15.75
C CYS A 21 -11.88 -33.45 -17.27
N CYS A 22 -10.92 -34.09 -17.95
CA CYS A 22 -10.97 -34.39 -19.37
C CYS A 22 -12.07 -35.42 -19.66
N ARG A 23 -13.04 -35.08 -20.51
CA ARG A 23 -13.71 -36.06 -21.38
C ARG A 23 -14.01 -35.45 -22.75
N ARG A 24 -13.42 -36.05 -23.78
CA ARG A 24 -13.81 -35.88 -25.19
C ARG A 24 -15.22 -36.44 -25.37
N LEU A 25 -16.10 -35.67 -26.00
CA LEU A 25 -17.28 -36.19 -26.68
C LEU A 25 -17.38 -35.51 -28.05
N HIS A 26 -17.21 -36.31 -29.10
CA HIS A 26 -17.62 -35.95 -30.45
C HIS A 26 -19.15 -36.01 -30.52
N ILE A 27 -19.77 -34.88 -30.86
CA ILE A 27 -21.16 -34.83 -31.32
C ILE A 27 -21.18 -33.97 -32.58
N SER A 28 -21.69 -34.55 -33.65
CA SER A 28 -21.76 -34.01 -35.01
C SER A 28 -23.22 -33.89 -35.42
N VAL A 29 -23.74 -32.68 -35.63
CA VAL A 29 -24.97 -32.40 -36.42
C VAL A 29 -25.02 -30.90 -36.82
N PRO A 30 -25.85 -30.48 -37.82
CA PRO A 30 -25.41 -30.05 -39.14
C PRO A 30 -25.44 -28.52 -39.35
N PHE A 31 -24.76 -28.08 -40.41
CA PHE A 31 -24.78 -26.73 -40.94
C PHE A 31 -26.18 -26.33 -41.43
N ALA A 32 -26.69 -25.19 -40.95
CA ALA A 32 -27.76 -24.43 -41.60
C ALA A 32 -27.22 -23.04 -41.95
N VAL A 33 -27.08 -22.78 -43.25
CA VAL A 33 -26.68 -21.49 -43.80
C VAL A 33 -27.92 -20.59 -43.84
N PHE A 34 -27.95 -19.55 -43.01
CA PHE A 34 -28.89 -18.44 -43.12
C PHE A 34 -28.12 -17.22 -43.63
N TYR A 35 -28.52 -16.69 -44.78
CA TYR A 35 -28.11 -15.36 -45.25
C TYR A 35 -29.16 -14.34 -44.79
N PRO A 36 -28.80 -13.35 -43.95
CA PRO A 36 -29.58 -12.13 -43.83
C PRO A 36 -29.13 -11.12 -44.88
N SER A 37 -30.11 -10.49 -45.50
CA SER A 37 -30.02 -9.42 -46.48
C SER A 37 -29.33 -8.17 -45.94
N SER A 38 -28.73 -7.43 -46.89
CA SER A 38 -27.96 -6.21 -46.71
C SER A 38 -28.74 -5.05 -46.08
N SER A 39 -28.15 -4.44 -45.05
CA SER A 39 -28.16 -2.99 -44.91
C SER A 39 -26.72 -2.54 -44.60
N ALA A 40 -26.06 -1.99 -45.62
CA ALA A 40 -24.73 -1.45 -45.50
C ALA A 40 -24.81 -0.12 -44.73
N SER A 41 -24.65 -0.20 -43.40
CA SER A 41 -24.03 0.91 -42.68
C SER A 41 -22.52 0.76 -42.85
N SER A 42 -21.89 1.79 -43.39
CA SER A 42 -20.44 1.88 -43.55
C SER A 42 -19.77 1.90 -42.18
N ASN A 43 -19.53 0.74 -41.59
CA ASN A 43 -18.58 0.59 -40.50
C ASN A 43 -17.16 0.63 -41.09
N THR A 44 -16.67 1.83 -41.37
CA THR A 44 -15.23 2.05 -41.36
C THR A 44 -14.73 1.62 -39.98
N PRO A 45 -13.80 0.65 -39.86
CA PRO A 45 -13.19 0.37 -38.56
C PRO A 45 -12.55 1.68 -38.11
N THR A 46 -13.03 2.24 -36.99
CA THR A 46 -12.40 3.37 -36.32
C THR A 46 -10.98 2.96 -35.97
N MET A 47 -10.03 3.29 -36.85
CA MET A 47 -8.61 3.17 -36.56
C MET A 47 -8.30 4.16 -35.45
N ALA A 48 -7.66 3.69 -34.39
CA ALA A 48 -7.24 4.57 -33.31
C ALA A 48 -6.19 5.58 -33.82
N ASP A 49 -6.16 6.77 -33.22
CA ASP A 49 -5.24 7.86 -33.61
C ASP A 49 -3.77 7.44 -33.43
N VAL A 50 -3.49 6.66 -32.38
CA VAL A 50 -2.18 6.07 -32.09
C VAL A 50 -2.34 4.58 -31.82
N ASN A 51 -1.36 3.77 -32.23
CA ASN A 51 -1.34 2.33 -31.94
C ASN A 51 -0.03 1.95 -31.24
N VAL A 52 -0.13 1.14 -30.19
CA VAL A 52 1.03 0.62 -29.44
C VAL A 52 0.86 -0.87 -29.14
N ASP A 53 1.98 -1.58 -28.95
CA ASP A 53 1.91 -2.98 -28.52
C ASP A 53 1.45 -3.10 -27.06
N VAL A 54 1.93 -2.21 -26.18
CA VAL A 54 1.57 -2.21 -24.76
C VAL A 54 1.14 -0.82 -24.30
N LEU A 55 -0.12 -0.69 -23.89
CA LEU A 55 -0.61 0.49 -23.19
C LEU A 55 -0.57 0.25 -21.67
N VAL A 56 0.03 1.18 -20.93
CA VAL A 56 0.05 1.17 -19.45
C VAL A 56 -0.81 2.32 -18.95
N ILE A 57 -1.82 2.04 -18.11
CA ILE A 57 -2.67 3.06 -17.49
C ILE A 57 -2.31 3.21 -16.01
N GLY A 58 -1.93 4.42 -15.63
CA GLY A 58 -1.48 4.84 -14.30
C GLY A 58 0.05 4.87 -14.19
N MET A 59 0.57 5.91 -13.56
CA MET A 59 1.98 6.22 -13.28
C MET A 59 2.26 6.22 -11.76
N GLY A 60 1.52 5.39 -11.02
CA GLY A 60 1.95 4.93 -9.71
C GLY A 60 3.08 3.89 -9.79
N PRO A 61 3.55 3.36 -8.65
CA PRO A 61 4.66 2.40 -8.58
C PRO A 61 4.53 1.20 -9.53
N THR A 62 3.34 0.63 -9.64
CA THR A 62 3.07 -0.52 -10.53
C THR A 62 3.25 -0.16 -12.00
N GLY A 63 2.70 0.99 -12.44
CA GLY A 63 2.75 1.43 -13.82
C GLY A 63 4.15 1.87 -14.23
N LEU A 64 4.83 2.64 -13.37
CA LEU A 64 6.24 3.00 -13.56
C LEU A 64 7.14 1.76 -13.61
N GLY A 65 6.87 0.75 -12.79
CA GLY A 65 7.55 -0.53 -12.85
C GLY A 65 7.40 -1.24 -14.20
N ALA A 66 6.20 -1.24 -14.77
CA ALA A 66 5.95 -1.77 -16.10
C ALA A 66 6.67 -0.95 -17.18
N ALA A 67 6.58 0.38 -17.14
CA ALA A 67 7.24 1.29 -18.07
C ALA A 67 8.78 1.16 -18.01
N LYS A 68 9.39 1.11 -16.83
CA LYS A 68 10.84 0.88 -16.65
C LYS A 68 11.26 -0.43 -17.30
N ARG A 69 10.51 -1.52 -17.06
CA ARG A 69 10.85 -2.82 -17.66
C ARG A 69 10.67 -2.83 -19.17
N LEU A 70 9.60 -2.21 -19.70
CA LEU A 70 9.38 -2.06 -21.14
C LEU A 70 10.48 -1.21 -21.79
N ASN A 71 10.93 -0.15 -21.11
CA ASN A 71 12.03 0.70 -21.54
C ASN A 71 13.34 -0.10 -21.61
N HIS A 72 13.64 -0.90 -20.58
CA HIS A 72 14.88 -1.70 -20.54
C HIS A 72 14.90 -2.81 -21.60
N ILE A 73 13.74 -3.44 -21.88
CA ILE A 73 13.63 -4.46 -22.93
C ILE A 73 13.79 -3.83 -24.32
N ASN A 74 13.34 -2.59 -24.50
CA ASN A 74 13.43 -1.82 -25.75
C ASN A 74 13.03 -2.63 -27.01
N GLY A 75 11.91 -3.36 -26.91
CA GLY A 75 11.38 -4.20 -27.97
C GLY A 75 10.02 -3.72 -28.46
N PRO A 76 8.90 -4.13 -27.82
CA PRO A 76 7.56 -3.71 -28.21
C PRO A 76 7.37 -2.20 -28.09
N SER A 77 6.55 -1.61 -28.95
CA SER A 77 6.11 -0.21 -28.82
C SER A 77 5.20 -0.07 -27.59
N TRP A 78 5.32 1.03 -26.85
CA TRP A 78 4.54 1.21 -25.63
C TRP A 78 4.33 2.67 -25.27
N LEU A 79 3.26 2.93 -24.53
CA LEU A 79 2.93 4.23 -23.97
C LEU A 79 2.41 4.03 -22.54
N ILE A 80 2.77 4.96 -21.64
CA ILE A 80 2.20 5.06 -20.31
C ILE A 80 1.41 6.37 -20.17
N VAL A 81 0.23 6.29 -19.56
CA VAL A 81 -0.69 7.41 -19.39
C VAL A 81 -1.13 7.56 -17.93
N ASP A 82 -1.41 8.78 -17.48
CA ASP A 82 -2.01 9.07 -16.17
C ASP A 82 -2.87 10.34 -16.24
N SER A 83 -3.95 10.40 -15.46
CA SER A 83 -4.81 11.59 -15.33
C SER A 83 -4.22 12.66 -14.42
N SER A 84 -3.31 12.29 -13.51
CA SER A 84 -2.57 13.19 -12.65
C SER A 84 -1.49 13.94 -13.43
N ASP A 85 -1.15 15.14 -12.97
CA ASP A 85 -0.05 15.96 -13.46
C ASP A 85 1.33 15.47 -12.99
N LYS A 86 1.38 14.58 -12.00
CA LYS A 86 2.62 14.06 -11.40
C LYS A 86 2.59 12.55 -11.24
N ALA A 87 3.76 11.94 -11.31
CA ALA A 87 3.93 10.52 -11.08
C ALA A 87 3.92 10.19 -9.57
N GLY A 88 3.54 8.96 -9.22
CA GLY A 88 3.59 8.44 -7.85
C GLY A 88 2.27 7.88 -7.33
N GLY A 89 1.12 8.36 -7.81
CA GLY A 89 -0.20 7.90 -7.34
C GLY A 89 -0.31 7.96 -5.81
N LEU A 90 -0.71 6.85 -5.17
CA LEU A 90 -0.78 6.76 -3.71
C LEU A 90 0.59 6.81 -3.00
N ALA A 91 1.70 6.74 -3.73
CA ALA A 91 3.04 6.97 -3.18
C ALA A 91 3.53 8.41 -3.41
N GLY A 92 2.61 9.33 -3.73
CA GLY A 92 2.87 10.76 -3.86
C GLY A 92 3.08 11.48 -2.52
N THR A 93 3.54 12.72 -2.65
CA THR A 93 3.77 13.66 -1.54
C THR A 93 3.12 14.99 -1.89
N ASP A 94 2.22 15.45 -1.02
CA ASP A 94 1.62 16.78 -1.12
C ASP A 94 2.43 17.80 -0.33
N THR A 95 2.29 19.07 -0.69
CA THR A 95 2.94 20.19 -0.01
C THR A 95 1.91 21.24 0.36
N THR A 96 1.90 21.68 1.62
CA THR A 96 1.01 22.75 2.08
C THR A 96 1.51 24.12 1.58
N PRO A 97 0.66 25.16 1.58
CA PRO A 97 1.09 26.53 1.24
C PRO A 97 2.27 27.03 2.10
N GLU A 98 2.39 26.57 3.35
CA GLU A 98 3.47 26.91 4.27
C GLU A 98 4.77 26.11 4.01
N GLY A 99 4.75 25.14 3.10
CA GLY A 99 5.92 24.34 2.70
C GLY A 99 6.15 23.06 3.51
N PHE A 100 5.13 22.55 4.23
CA PHE A 100 5.21 21.24 4.88
C PHE A 100 4.88 20.14 3.89
N LEU A 101 5.68 19.07 3.89
CA LEU A 101 5.43 17.90 3.05
C LEU A 101 4.66 16.83 3.81
N TYR A 102 3.75 16.14 3.11
CA TYR A 102 3.01 15.01 3.64
C TYR A 102 2.87 13.90 2.59
N ASP A 103 3.43 12.74 2.91
CA ASP A 103 3.21 11.52 2.12
C ASP A 103 1.80 10.98 2.36
N VAL A 104 1.18 10.42 1.31
CA VAL A 104 -0.15 9.78 1.39
C VAL A 104 -0.04 8.42 2.11
N GLY A 105 0.12 8.44 3.44
CA GLY A 105 0.13 7.21 4.26
C GLY A 105 1.48 6.82 4.88
N GLY A 106 2.43 7.75 5.03
CA GLY A 106 3.64 7.57 5.83
C GLY A 106 4.50 6.37 5.38
N HIS A 107 5.03 6.46 4.16
CA HIS A 107 5.79 5.41 3.51
C HIS A 107 7.22 5.31 4.05
N VAL A 108 7.74 4.09 4.10
CA VAL A 108 9.15 3.80 4.32
C VAL A 108 9.59 2.72 3.35
N ILE A 109 10.81 2.83 2.84
CA ILE A 109 11.31 1.91 1.81
C ILE A 109 12.16 0.82 2.42
N PHE A 110 11.72 -0.41 2.17
CA PHE A 110 12.51 -1.62 2.32
C PHE A 110 12.14 -2.54 1.16
N SER A 111 13.14 -3.24 0.64
CA SER A 111 13.01 -4.00 -0.59
C SER A 111 13.32 -5.47 -0.36
N HIS A 112 12.66 -6.31 -1.14
CA HIS A 112 12.97 -7.73 -1.26
C HIS A 112 13.56 -8.07 -2.63
N TYR A 113 13.77 -7.06 -3.48
CA TYR A 113 14.06 -7.24 -4.90
C TYR A 113 15.17 -6.31 -5.35
N LYS A 114 16.30 -6.88 -5.75
CA LYS A 114 17.42 -6.11 -6.29
C LYS A 114 17.01 -5.21 -7.47
N TYR A 115 16.10 -5.66 -8.33
CA TYR A 115 15.62 -4.84 -9.44
C TYR A 115 14.88 -3.56 -8.99
N PHE A 116 14.18 -3.60 -7.85
CA PHE A 116 13.60 -2.40 -7.27
C PHE A 116 14.70 -1.45 -6.79
N ASP A 117 15.69 -1.98 -6.08
CA ASP A 117 16.84 -1.22 -5.57
C ASP A 117 17.59 -0.54 -6.70
N ASP A 118 17.91 -1.28 -7.76
CA ASP A 118 18.59 -0.76 -8.95
C ASP A 118 17.79 0.39 -9.60
N CYS A 119 16.46 0.32 -9.64
CA CYS A 119 15.62 1.38 -10.23
C CYS A 119 15.56 2.65 -9.37
N ILE A 120 15.51 2.52 -8.04
CA ILE A 120 15.49 3.70 -7.15
C ILE A 120 16.88 4.33 -7.02
N ASP A 121 17.94 3.52 -7.05
CA ASP A 121 19.33 3.99 -7.05
C ASP A 121 19.65 4.68 -8.40
N GLU A 122 19.09 4.24 -9.53
CA GLU A 122 19.19 4.98 -10.80
C GLU A 122 18.47 6.35 -10.73
N ALA A 123 17.31 6.40 -10.08
CA ALA A 123 16.51 7.62 -9.97
C ALA A 123 17.11 8.65 -9.01
N LEU A 124 17.71 8.19 -7.91
CA LEU A 124 18.36 9.00 -6.87
C LEU A 124 19.76 8.44 -6.59
N PRO A 125 20.74 8.76 -7.45
CA PRO A 125 22.03 8.06 -7.49
C PRO A 125 23.04 8.56 -6.46
N LYS A 126 22.79 9.67 -5.76
CA LYS A 126 23.76 10.22 -4.82
C LYS A 126 23.50 9.71 -3.42
N ASP A 127 24.57 9.52 -2.66
CA ASP A 127 24.46 9.14 -1.25
C ASP A 127 23.67 10.18 -0.42
N ASP A 128 23.76 11.47 -0.79
CA ASP A 128 23.04 12.57 -0.12
C ASP A 128 21.58 12.72 -0.58
N ASP A 129 21.11 11.91 -1.54
CA ASP A 129 19.69 11.82 -1.90
C ASP A 129 18.90 10.97 -0.89
N TRP A 130 19.56 10.31 0.07
CA TRP A 130 18.95 9.37 1.00
C TRP A 130 19.34 9.60 2.46
N TYR A 131 18.37 9.47 3.36
CA TYR A 131 18.60 9.25 4.78
C TYR A 131 18.36 7.79 5.15
N THR A 132 19.30 7.18 5.84
CA THR A 132 19.12 5.85 6.44
C THR A 132 18.69 5.99 7.89
N HIS A 133 17.58 5.34 8.24
CA HIS A 133 17.02 5.37 9.59
C HIS A 133 16.96 3.97 10.18
N GLN A 134 17.17 3.87 11.49
CA GLN A 134 16.77 2.70 12.26
C GLN A 134 15.26 2.73 12.47
N ARG A 135 14.60 1.59 12.34
CA ARG A 135 13.17 1.48 12.56
C ARG A 135 12.84 1.43 14.03
N ILE A 136 12.34 2.56 14.53
CA ILE A 136 11.97 2.73 15.92
C ILE A 136 10.49 3.04 16.00
N SER A 137 9.71 2.05 16.44
CA SER A 137 8.24 2.14 16.50
C SER A 137 7.73 1.74 17.87
N TYR A 138 6.65 2.39 18.29
CA TYR A 138 6.02 2.15 19.58
C TYR A 138 4.50 2.04 19.46
N VAL A 139 3.89 1.39 20.43
CA VAL A 139 2.45 1.35 20.67
C VAL A 139 2.15 2.22 21.89
N ARG A 140 1.13 3.06 21.79
CA ARG A 140 0.60 3.85 22.91
C ARG A 140 -0.41 3.01 23.70
N TYR A 141 -0.16 2.76 24.97
CA TYR A 141 -1.06 1.99 25.83
C TYR A 141 -1.00 2.44 27.28
N LYS A 142 -2.13 2.81 27.89
CA LYS A 142 -2.24 3.25 29.30
C LYS A 142 -1.17 4.24 29.72
N GLY A 143 -0.88 5.22 28.86
CA GLY A 143 0.13 6.24 29.13
C GLY A 143 1.59 5.83 28.87
N LEU A 144 1.84 4.58 28.48
CA LEU A 144 3.16 4.02 28.18
C LEU A 144 3.49 4.07 26.69
N TRP A 145 4.79 4.02 26.38
CA TRP A 145 5.29 3.77 25.03
C TRP A 145 5.90 2.36 25.01
N VAL A 146 5.12 1.39 24.54
CA VAL A 146 5.54 -0.03 24.46
C VAL A 146 6.21 -0.27 23.11
N PRO A 147 7.48 -0.72 23.04
CA PRO A 147 8.15 -0.96 21.77
C PRO A 147 7.43 -1.98 20.91
N TYR A 148 7.48 -1.78 19.60
CA TYR A 148 7.03 -2.78 18.63
C TYR A 148 8.08 -3.90 18.49
N PRO A 149 7.69 -5.19 18.45
CA PRO A 149 6.32 -5.69 18.46
C PRO A 149 5.75 -5.79 19.88
N PHE A 150 4.46 -5.45 20.04
CA PHE A 150 3.79 -5.29 21.34
C PHE A 150 3.91 -6.53 22.23
N GLN A 151 3.63 -7.69 21.66
CA GLN A 151 3.63 -9.00 22.33
C GLN A 151 4.98 -9.37 22.95
N ASN A 152 6.10 -8.89 22.39
CA ASN A 152 7.43 -9.19 22.93
C ASN A 152 7.84 -8.24 24.06
N ASN A 153 7.06 -7.18 24.29
CA ASN A 153 7.36 -6.06 25.18
C ASN A 153 6.29 -5.88 26.27
N ILE A 154 5.46 -6.90 26.51
CA ILE A 154 4.42 -6.84 27.54
C ILE A 154 5.02 -6.70 28.96
N SER A 155 6.32 -6.92 29.14
CA SER A 155 7.06 -6.66 30.40
C SER A 155 6.90 -5.22 30.90
N MET A 156 6.57 -4.27 30.01
CA MET A 156 6.34 -2.87 30.36
C MET A 156 4.93 -2.57 30.87
N LEU A 157 3.97 -3.49 30.71
CA LEU A 157 2.56 -3.25 31.07
C LEU A 157 2.35 -3.25 32.58
N PRO A 158 1.23 -2.71 33.10
CA PRO A 158 0.78 -2.99 34.47
C PRO A 158 0.73 -4.49 34.74
N LYS A 159 1.03 -4.91 35.98
CA LYS A 159 1.18 -6.34 36.32
C LYS A 159 -0.06 -7.19 36.03
N GLU A 160 -1.26 -6.65 36.28
CA GLU A 160 -2.50 -7.35 35.95
C GLU A 160 -2.66 -7.59 34.44
N ASP A 161 -2.28 -6.61 33.61
CA ASP A 161 -2.29 -6.78 32.16
C ASP A 161 -1.22 -7.80 31.72
N GLN A 162 -0.06 -7.84 32.40
CA GLN A 162 0.96 -8.89 32.15
C GLN A 162 0.40 -10.28 32.43
N VAL A 163 -0.29 -10.47 33.56
CA VAL A 163 -0.90 -11.74 33.94
C VAL A 163 -1.91 -12.16 32.88
N SER A 164 -2.85 -11.29 32.52
CA SER A 164 -3.86 -11.59 31.48
C SER A 164 -3.24 -11.94 30.12
N CYS A 165 -2.19 -11.22 29.70
CA CYS A 165 -1.47 -11.56 28.47
C CYS A 165 -0.76 -12.91 28.54
N ILE A 166 -0.12 -13.24 29.66
CA ILE A 166 0.62 -14.50 29.84
C ILE A 166 -0.34 -15.69 29.92
N GLU A 167 -1.45 -15.57 30.65
CA GLU A 167 -2.51 -16.60 30.69
C GLU A 167 -3.02 -16.89 29.28
N GLY A 168 -3.35 -15.84 28.52
CA GLY A 168 -3.79 -16.00 27.13
C GLY A 168 -2.75 -16.67 26.24
N ILE A 169 -1.46 -16.34 26.38
CA ILE A 169 -0.37 -16.99 25.62
C ILE A 169 -0.24 -18.48 25.98
N ILE A 170 -0.39 -18.82 27.26
CA ILE A 170 -0.33 -20.21 27.74
C ILE A 170 -1.47 -21.01 27.11
N ASP A 171 -2.70 -20.49 27.22
CA ASP A 171 -3.90 -21.12 26.64
C ASP A 171 -3.74 -21.31 25.12
N SER A 172 -3.32 -20.26 24.41
CA SER A 172 -3.13 -20.33 22.96
C SER A 172 -2.04 -21.33 22.57
N ALA A 173 -0.94 -21.42 23.34
CA ALA A 173 0.14 -22.37 23.08
C ALA A 173 -0.31 -23.83 23.30
N LEU A 174 -1.13 -24.09 24.33
CA LEU A 174 -1.69 -25.41 24.59
C LEU A 174 -2.68 -25.83 23.50
N GLU A 175 -3.58 -24.93 23.09
CA GLU A 175 -4.54 -25.18 22.00
C GLU A 175 -3.83 -25.40 20.67
N CYS A 176 -2.85 -24.55 20.33
CA CYS A 176 -2.07 -24.68 19.10
C CYS A 176 -1.31 -26.01 19.02
N ARG A 177 -0.91 -26.59 20.16
CA ARG A 177 -0.20 -27.87 20.17
C ARG A 177 -1.07 -29.02 19.64
N VAL A 178 -2.38 -28.97 19.86
CA VAL A 178 -3.35 -30.00 19.45
C VAL A 178 -4.21 -29.59 18.24
N ALA A 179 -4.09 -28.36 17.77
CA ALA A 179 -4.85 -27.85 16.65
C ALA A 179 -4.60 -28.63 15.35
N ASN A 180 -5.68 -29.07 14.70
CA ASN A 180 -5.68 -29.77 13.41
C ASN A 180 -6.43 -29.00 12.30
N THR A 181 -6.87 -27.78 12.59
CA THR A 181 -7.56 -26.89 11.64
C THR A 181 -6.77 -25.59 11.45
N LYS A 182 -6.95 -24.93 10.31
CA LYS A 182 -6.46 -23.56 10.10
C LYS A 182 -7.49 -22.54 10.62
N PRO A 183 -7.06 -21.36 11.09
CA PRO A 183 -7.98 -20.28 11.44
C PRO A 183 -8.79 -19.85 10.21
N LYS A 184 -10.08 -19.57 10.41
CA LYS A 184 -11.02 -19.20 9.32
C LYS A 184 -10.95 -17.73 8.95
N ASP A 185 -10.69 -16.89 9.95
CA ASP A 185 -10.62 -15.45 9.81
C ASP A 185 -9.42 -14.88 10.60
N PHE A 186 -9.25 -13.57 10.52
CA PHE A 186 -8.14 -12.87 11.14
C PHE A 186 -8.27 -12.85 12.68
N ASP A 187 -9.47 -12.86 13.24
CA ASP A 187 -9.65 -12.89 14.69
C ASP A 187 -9.23 -14.24 15.29
N GLU A 188 -9.68 -15.35 14.69
CA GLU A 188 -9.25 -16.69 15.08
C GLU A 188 -7.73 -16.82 14.98
N TRP A 189 -7.11 -16.23 13.94
CA TRP A 189 -5.66 -16.21 13.82
C TRP A 189 -5.00 -15.41 14.95
N ILE A 190 -5.52 -14.22 15.28
CA ILE A 190 -4.99 -13.37 16.37
C ILE A 190 -5.00 -14.13 17.70
N VAL A 191 -6.14 -14.73 18.05
CA VAL A 191 -6.31 -15.44 19.33
C VAL A 191 -5.41 -16.66 19.39
N ARG A 192 -5.37 -17.48 18.34
CA ARG A 192 -4.49 -18.66 18.30
C ARG A 192 -3.01 -18.29 18.40
N MET A 193 -2.60 -17.16 17.84
CA MET A 193 -1.21 -16.76 17.85
C MET A 193 -0.79 -16.04 19.13
N MET A 194 -1.67 -15.24 19.74
CA MET A 194 -1.28 -14.31 20.80
C MET A 194 -2.08 -14.43 22.10
N GLY A 195 -3.15 -15.22 22.11
CA GLY A 195 -4.05 -15.34 23.25
C GLY A 195 -4.99 -14.16 23.43
N GLU A 196 -6.03 -14.38 24.24
CA GLU A 196 -7.11 -13.42 24.47
C GLU A 196 -6.63 -12.09 25.11
N GLY A 197 -5.68 -12.13 26.05
CA GLY A 197 -5.18 -10.91 26.69
C GLY A 197 -4.57 -9.91 25.70
N ILE A 198 -3.64 -10.38 24.85
CA ILE A 198 -3.01 -9.52 23.81
C ILE A 198 -4.02 -9.17 22.71
N ALA A 199 -4.90 -10.11 22.35
CA ALA A 199 -5.96 -9.87 21.38
C ALA A 199 -6.82 -8.66 21.77
N ASN A 200 -7.29 -8.63 23.02
CA ASN A 200 -8.17 -7.57 23.53
C ASN A 200 -7.45 -6.25 23.78
N ILE A 201 -6.21 -6.29 24.27
CA ILE A 201 -5.45 -5.09 24.59
C ILE A 201 -4.99 -4.35 23.32
N PHE A 202 -4.52 -5.07 22.32
CA PHE A 202 -3.85 -4.47 21.16
C PHE A 202 -4.47 -4.91 19.84
N MET A 203 -4.48 -6.20 19.52
CA MET A 203 -4.68 -6.64 18.14
C MET A 203 -6.09 -6.35 17.61
N ARG A 204 -7.14 -6.65 18.36
CA ARG A 204 -8.54 -6.37 17.96
C ARG A 204 -8.80 -4.87 17.81
N PRO A 205 -8.59 -4.02 18.84
CA PRO A 205 -8.91 -2.60 18.73
C PRO A 205 -8.03 -1.88 17.70
N TYR A 206 -6.72 -2.20 17.64
CA TYR A 206 -5.83 -1.61 16.65
C TYR A 206 -6.23 -1.97 15.21
N ASN A 207 -6.48 -3.25 14.92
CA ASN A 207 -6.83 -3.67 13.57
C ASN A 207 -8.19 -3.11 13.14
N TYR A 208 -9.17 -2.99 14.04
CA TYR A 208 -10.41 -2.29 13.71
C TYR A 208 -10.14 -0.83 13.30
N LYS A 209 -9.28 -0.10 14.04
CA LYS A 209 -8.91 1.29 13.69
C LYS A 209 -8.15 1.42 12.38
N VAL A 210 -7.32 0.43 12.02
CA VAL A 210 -6.58 0.42 10.74
C VAL A 210 -7.49 0.10 9.57
N TRP A 211 -8.26 -1.00 9.69
CA TRP A 211 -8.99 -1.59 8.57
C TRP A 211 -10.41 -1.04 8.43
N ALA A 212 -10.93 -0.37 9.46
CA ALA A 212 -12.33 0.03 9.58
C ALA A 212 -13.32 -1.15 9.43
N VAL A 213 -12.83 -2.37 9.64
CA VAL A 213 -13.56 -3.64 9.47
C VAL A 213 -13.21 -4.54 10.66
N PRO A 214 -14.19 -5.22 11.27
CA PRO A 214 -13.91 -6.18 12.35
C PRO A 214 -12.96 -7.29 11.90
N THR A 215 -12.07 -7.72 12.78
CA THR A 215 -11.13 -8.83 12.55
C THR A 215 -11.84 -10.13 12.14
N THR A 216 -13.05 -10.36 12.65
CA THR A 216 -13.93 -11.51 12.31
C THR A 216 -14.49 -11.47 10.89
N LYS A 217 -14.27 -10.39 10.14
CA LYS A 217 -14.73 -10.22 8.75
C LYS A 217 -13.58 -10.23 7.74
N MET A 218 -12.35 -10.49 8.18
CA MET A 218 -11.16 -10.49 7.32
C MET A 218 -10.58 -11.90 7.23
N GLN A 219 -10.13 -12.33 6.06
CA GLN A 219 -9.33 -13.56 5.91
C GLN A 219 -7.92 -13.37 6.51
N CYS A 220 -7.18 -14.45 6.77
CA CYS A 220 -5.86 -14.40 7.46
C CYS A 220 -4.67 -14.89 6.61
N GLN A 221 -4.88 -15.27 5.35
CA GLN A 221 -3.81 -15.79 4.47
C GLN A 221 -2.81 -14.72 4.04
N TRP A 222 -3.24 -13.45 4.02
CA TRP A 222 -2.39 -12.30 3.68
C TRP A 222 -1.31 -11.97 4.72
N LEU A 223 -1.37 -12.58 5.92
CA LEU A 223 -0.56 -12.18 7.06
C LEU A 223 0.92 -12.46 6.87
N GLY A 224 1.32 -13.49 6.11
CA GLY A 224 2.71 -13.77 5.71
C GLY A 224 3.76 -13.35 6.75
N GLU A 225 4.61 -12.38 6.40
CA GLU A 225 5.65 -11.79 7.27
C GLU A 225 5.20 -10.53 8.05
N ARG A 226 3.93 -10.12 7.94
CA ARG A 226 3.44 -8.84 8.47
C ARG A 226 3.22 -8.83 9.98
N VAL A 227 2.94 -9.98 10.59
CA VAL A 227 2.68 -10.07 12.03
C VAL A 227 3.62 -11.07 12.67
N ALA A 228 4.42 -10.60 13.63
CA ALA A 228 5.35 -11.45 14.36
C ALA A 228 4.59 -12.45 15.25
N ALA A 229 4.79 -13.75 15.01
CA ALA A 229 4.34 -14.78 15.93
C ALA A 229 5.08 -14.65 17.27
N PRO A 230 4.39 -14.59 18.43
CA PRO A 230 5.08 -14.62 19.72
C PRO A 230 5.68 -16.00 19.97
N ASP A 231 6.89 -16.02 20.52
CA ASP A 231 7.46 -17.20 21.17
C ASP A 231 7.11 -17.12 22.66
N ALA A 232 6.29 -18.06 23.13
CA ALA A 232 5.82 -18.07 24.52
C ALA A 232 6.98 -18.06 25.54
N LYS A 233 8.09 -18.76 25.26
CA LYS A 233 9.25 -18.77 26.15
C LYS A 233 9.95 -17.41 26.15
N LEU A 234 10.09 -16.79 24.98
CA LEU A 234 10.70 -15.46 24.85
C LEU A 234 9.88 -14.41 25.59
N VAL A 235 8.56 -14.40 25.39
CA VAL A 235 7.67 -13.42 26.03
C VAL A 235 7.72 -13.57 27.55
N THR A 236 7.55 -14.79 28.07
CA THR A 236 7.62 -15.06 29.52
C THR A 236 8.99 -14.71 30.10
N LYS A 237 10.09 -15.04 29.40
CA LYS A 237 11.44 -14.65 29.82
C LYS A 237 11.60 -13.14 29.92
N ASN A 238 11.09 -12.38 28.94
CA ASN A 238 11.15 -10.92 28.97
C ASN A 238 10.34 -10.34 30.13
N VAL A 239 9.17 -10.90 30.43
CA VAL A 239 8.35 -10.51 31.58
C VAL A 239 9.07 -10.76 32.91
N ILE A 240 9.61 -11.97 33.11
CA ILE A 240 10.31 -12.35 34.35
C ILE A 240 11.55 -11.47 34.58
N LEU A 241 12.33 -11.23 33.51
CA LEU A 241 13.56 -10.45 33.59
C LEU A 241 13.33 -8.93 33.51
N ASN A 242 12.08 -8.48 33.42
CA ASN A 242 11.72 -7.09 33.15
C ASN A 242 12.50 -6.48 31.96
N LYS A 243 12.65 -7.28 30.90
CA LYS A 243 13.45 -6.96 29.72
C LYS A 243 12.57 -6.40 28.61
N VAL A 244 13.07 -5.34 27.97
CA VAL A 244 12.53 -4.80 26.72
C VAL A 244 13.22 -5.50 25.54
N ALA A 245 12.44 -6.00 24.59
CA ALA A 245 12.95 -6.65 23.38
C ALA A 245 13.57 -5.62 22.42
N GLY A 246 14.63 -6.02 21.71
CA GLY A 246 15.25 -5.18 20.69
C GLY A 246 14.42 -5.05 19.41
N ASN A 247 14.93 -4.27 18.46
CA ASN A 247 14.29 -4.07 17.16
C ASN A 247 14.08 -5.41 16.43
N TRP A 248 12.88 -5.60 15.88
CA TRP A 248 12.47 -6.81 15.15
C TRP A 248 12.19 -6.50 13.67
N GLY A 249 12.22 -7.48 12.78
CA GLY A 249 11.63 -7.43 11.42
C GLY A 249 12.56 -6.96 10.29
N PRO A 250 12.17 -7.23 9.01
CA PRO A 250 13.03 -7.02 7.82
C PRO A 250 13.37 -5.55 7.55
N ASN A 251 12.63 -4.62 8.14
CA ASN A 251 12.82 -3.18 7.96
C ASN A 251 13.59 -2.58 9.13
N ALA A 252 14.41 -3.34 9.86
CA ALA A 252 15.18 -2.84 10.99
C ALA A 252 15.97 -1.56 10.63
N THR A 253 16.37 -1.45 9.37
CA THR A 253 16.72 -0.18 8.72
C THR A 253 15.82 0.07 7.51
N PHE A 254 15.68 1.35 7.15
CA PHE A 254 15.00 1.76 5.93
C PHE A 254 15.63 3.04 5.39
N ARG A 255 15.49 3.27 4.09
CA ARG A 255 15.89 4.53 3.44
C ARG A 255 14.68 5.43 3.25
N PHE A 256 14.89 6.74 3.36
CA PHE A 256 13.91 7.78 3.09
C PHE A 256 14.56 8.86 2.21
N PRO A 257 13.89 9.38 1.17
CA PRO A 257 14.50 10.37 0.29
C PRO A 257 14.77 11.67 1.05
N ALA A 258 15.93 12.28 0.79
CA ALA A 258 16.39 13.47 1.50
C ALA A 258 15.60 14.74 1.13
N ARG A 259 14.79 14.68 0.05
CA ARG A 259 14.00 15.78 -0.51
C ARG A 259 12.67 15.25 -1.02
N ASP A 260 11.68 16.14 -1.11
CA ASP A 260 10.40 15.93 -1.81
C ASP A 260 9.53 14.73 -1.36
N GLY A 261 9.86 14.11 -0.22
CA GLY A 261 9.15 12.95 0.32
C GLY A 261 9.15 11.75 -0.62
N THR A 262 8.32 10.76 -0.34
CA THR A 262 8.27 9.52 -1.15
C THR A 262 7.88 9.80 -2.61
N GLY A 263 7.09 10.83 -2.87
CA GLY A 263 6.70 11.26 -4.21
C GLY A 263 7.88 11.68 -5.07
N GLY A 264 8.91 12.29 -4.47
CA GLY A 264 10.14 12.67 -5.15
C GLY A 264 10.82 11.50 -5.88
N ILE A 265 10.79 10.31 -5.27
CA ILE A 265 11.35 9.08 -5.87
C ILE A 265 10.63 8.76 -7.18
N TRP A 266 9.30 8.77 -7.16
CA TRP A 266 8.51 8.35 -8.31
C TRP A 266 8.53 9.37 -9.44
N ILE A 267 8.65 10.66 -9.11
CA ILE A 267 8.94 11.71 -10.07
C ILE A 267 10.31 11.46 -10.73
N ALA A 268 11.36 11.19 -9.93
CA ALA A 268 12.69 10.91 -10.44
C ALA A 268 12.72 9.63 -11.31
N VAL A 269 12.06 8.55 -10.89
CA VAL A 269 11.90 7.32 -11.69
C VAL A 269 11.21 7.63 -13.01
N ALA A 270 10.14 8.43 -13.01
CA ALA A 270 9.44 8.83 -14.22
C ALA A 270 10.34 9.63 -15.17
N GLU A 271 11.27 10.44 -14.67
CA GLU A 271 12.21 11.20 -15.51
C GLU A 271 13.26 10.33 -16.20
N THR A 272 13.54 9.13 -15.71
CA THR A 272 14.38 8.14 -16.42
C THR A 272 13.68 7.50 -17.63
N ILE A 273 12.37 7.72 -17.80
CA ILE A 273 11.57 7.22 -18.91
C ILE A 273 11.47 8.29 -20.01
N PRO A 274 11.64 7.94 -21.31
CA PRO A 274 11.55 8.89 -22.42
C PRO A 274 10.24 9.69 -22.43
N LYS A 275 10.32 11.00 -22.68
CA LYS A 275 9.20 11.93 -22.55
C LYS A 275 8.08 11.65 -23.54
N GLU A 276 8.43 11.28 -24.77
CA GLU A 276 7.50 10.91 -25.83
C GLU A 276 6.70 9.63 -25.54
N LYS A 277 7.10 8.83 -24.54
CA LYS A 277 6.37 7.65 -24.09
C LYS A 277 5.46 7.91 -22.88
N LYS A 278 5.40 9.15 -22.39
CA LYS A 278 4.62 9.56 -21.21
C LYS A 278 3.51 10.53 -21.62
N ARG A 279 2.31 10.34 -21.08
CA ARG A 279 1.18 11.27 -21.25
C ARG A 279 0.47 11.51 -19.91
N PHE A 280 0.69 12.68 -19.32
CA PHE A 280 0.17 13.10 -18.02
C PHE A 280 -1.06 14.01 -18.13
N GLY A 281 -1.73 14.23 -17.00
CA GLY A 281 -2.77 15.24 -16.82
C GLY A 281 -4.09 14.86 -17.49
N LYS A 282 -4.98 15.84 -17.66
CA LYS A 282 -6.32 15.59 -18.23
C LYS A 282 -6.28 14.90 -19.60
N GLN A 283 -5.26 15.17 -20.43
CA GLN A 283 -5.10 14.45 -21.70
C GLN A 283 -4.80 12.95 -21.49
N GLY A 284 -4.15 12.54 -20.40
CA GLY A 284 -3.91 11.12 -20.08
C GLY A 284 -5.07 10.43 -19.37
N GLU A 285 -6.17 11.13 -19.11
CA GLU A 285 -7.36 10.57 -18.45
C GLU A 285 -8.14 9.63 -19.38
N VAL A 286 -8.23 8.36 -18.99
CA VAL A 286 -9.00 7.35 -19.72
C VAL A 286 -10.47 7.44 -19.35
N THR A 287 -11.32 7.66 -20.35
CA THR A 287 -12.78 7.83 -20.18
C THR A 287 -13.56 6.57 -20.52
N LYS A 288 -13.04 5.72 -21.42
CA LYS A 288 -13.65 4.45 -21.83
C LYS A 288 -12.60 3.48 -22.35
N ILE A 289 -12.83 2.17 -22.19
CA ILE A 289 -12.03 1.11 -22.79
C ILE A 289 -12.96 0.16 -23.54
N ASP A 290 -12.72 -0.01 -24.85
CA ASP A 290 -13.36 -1.03 -25.66
C ASP A 290 -12.43 -2.24 -25.75
N ALA A 291 -12.72 -3.28 -24.95
CA ALA A 291 -11.86 -4.45 -24.84
C ALA A 291 -11.88 -5.35 -26.10
N GLU A 292 -12.98 -5.36 -26.85
CA GLU A 292 -13.12 -6.16 -28.06
C GLU A 292 -12.30 -5.56 -29.20
N LYS A 293 -12.42 -4.24 -29.40
CA LYS A 293 -11.62 -3.51 -30.40
C LYS A 293 -10.19 -3.21 -29.92
N LYS A 294 -9.94 -3.38 -28.62
CA LYS A 294 -8.71 -3.00 -27.92
C LYS A 294 -8.33 -1.53 -28.12
N ILE A 295 -9.28 -0.64 -27.83
CA ILE A 295 -9.09 0.81 -27.94
C ILE A 295 -9.41 1.48 -26.61
N ALA A 296 -8.50 2.31 -26.12
CA ALA A 296 -8.74 3.23 -25.00
C ALA A 296 -9.09 4.63 -25.53
N TYR A 297 -10.10 5.25 -24.92
CA TYR A 297 -10.58 6.59 -25.24
C TYR A 297 -10.20 7.55 -24.11
N PHE A 298 -9.80 8.77 -24.49
CA PHE A 298 -9.28 9.77 -23.56
C PHE A 298 -10.18 10.99 -23.43
N ALA A 299 -10.00 11.78 -22.38
CA ALA A 299 -10.83 12.94 -22.08
C ALA A 299 -10.70 14.09 -23.10
N ASP A 300 -9.62 14.12 -23.88
CA ASP A 300 -9.41 15.07 -24.98
C ASP A 300 -10.03 14.60 -26.31
N GLY A 301 -10.69 13.43 -26.32
CA GLY A 301 -11.29 12.83 -27.51
C GLY A 301 -10.35 11.93 -28.32
N SER A 302 -9.05 11.91 -28.02
CA SER A 302 -8.11 11.02 -28.71
C SER A 302 -8.28 9.55 -28.31
N THR A 303 -7.75 8.67 -29.15
CA THR A 303 -7.88 7.22 -29.02
C THR A 303 -6.53 6.51 -29.17
N ILE A 304 -6.33 5.45 -28.39
CA ILE A 304 -5.13 4.62 -28.46
C ILE A 304 -5.50 3.15 -28.59
N GLY A 305 -5.12 2.55 -29.72
CA GLY A 305 -5.20 1.12 -29.96
C GLY A 305 -4.06 0.39 -29.27
N TYR A 306 -4.36 -0.76 -28.67
CA TYR A 306 -3.36 -1.54 -27.93
C TYR A 306 -3.41 -3.04 -28.28
N ASN A 307 -2.25 -3.73 -28.26
CA ASN A 307 -2.24 -5.19 -28.33
C ASN A 307 -2.44 -5.84 -26.96
N LYS A 308 -1.80 -5.26 -25.93
CA LYS A 308 -1.88 -5.66 -24.51
C LYS A 308 -2.10 -4.42 -23.64
N LEU A 309 -2.87 -4.58 -22.57
CA LEU A 309 -3.17 -3.53 -21.59
C LEU A 309 -2.62 -3.91 -20.22
N ILE A 310 -1.85 -3.00 -19.61
CA ILE A 310 -1.47 -3.06 -18.20
C ILE A 310 -2.25 -1.96 -17.49
N ASN A 311 -3.35 -2.34 -16.84
CA ASN A 311 -4.16 -1.42 -16.07
C ASN A 311 -3.74 -1.38 -14.61
N THR A 312 -3.53 -0.18 -14.07
CA THR A 312 -3.21 0.03 -12.65
C THR A 312 -4.18 0.95 -11.91
N MET A 313 -5.23 1.45 -12.59
CA MET A 313 -6.36 2.05 -11.88
C MET A 313 -7.11 0.99 -11.07
N ALA A 314 -7.91 1.44 -10.10
CA ALA A 314 -8.73 0.55 -9.29
C ALA A 314 -9.68 -0.30 -10.17
N VAL A 315 -9.86 -1.57 -9.82
CA VAL A 315 -10.49 -2.57 -10.71
C VAL A 315 -11.99 -2.35 -10.90
N ASP A 316 -12.65 -1.78 -9.91
CA ASP A 316 -14.02 -1.26 -9.97
C ASP A 316 -14.15 -0.12 -10.99
N HIS A 317 -13.25 0.86 -10.94
CA HIS A 317 -13.18 1.91 -11.96
C HIS A 317 -12.90 1.33 -13.36
N LEU A 318 -12.01 0.34 -13.48
CA LEU A 318 -11.78 -0.35 -14.75
C LEU A 318 -13.06 -1.00 -15.28
N ALA A 319 -13.82 -1.69 -14.42
CA ALA A 319 -15.08 -2.33 -14.81
C ALA A 319 -16.11 -1.33 -15.35
N GLU A 320 -16.20 -0.14 -14.72
CA GLU A 320 -17.02 0.96 -15.20
C GLU A 320 -16.55 1.49 -16.56
N LYS A 321 -15.25 1.72 -16.73
CA LYS A 321 -14.67 2.21 -18.00
C LYS A 321 -14.81 1.20 -19.15
N LEU A 322 -14.87 -0.09 -18.84
CA LEU A 322 -15.18 -1.17 -19.79
C LEU A 322 -16.67 -1.21 -20.16
N GLY A 323 -17.55 -0.59 -19.37
CA GLY A 323 -19.00 -0.69 -19.56
C GLY A 323 -19.58 -2.09 -19.33
N ASN A 324 -18.84 -2.99 -18.68
CA ASN A 324 -19.24 -4.38 -18.47
C ASN A 324 -20.00 -4.53 -17.14
N GLN A 325 -21.32 -4.68 -17.22
CA GLN A 325 -22.20 -4.75 -16.05
C GLN A 325 -21.96 -5.99 -15.16
N GLU A 326 -21.51 -7.10 -15.74
CA GLU A 326 -21.15 -8.30 -14.97
C GLU A 326 -19.92 -8.01 -14.09
N LEU A 327 -18.87 -7.41 -14.68
CA LEU A 327 -17.68 -7.02 -13.93
C LEU A 327 -17.98 -5.94 -12.88
N VAL A 328 -18.86 -4.98 -13.18
CA VAL A 328 -19.32 -3.98 -12.20
C VAL A 328 -20.03 -4.66 -11.04
N SER A 329 -20.87 -5.66 -11.29
CA SER A 329 -21.55 -6.42 -10.23
C SER A 329 -20.57 -7.21 -9.35
N LEU A 330 -19.57 -7.85 -9.95
CA LEU A 330 -18.54 -8.58 -9.21
C LEU A 330 -17.67 -7.66 -8.36
N THR A 331 -17.26 -6.52 -8.91
CA THR A 331 -16.38 -5.56 -8.20
C THR A 331 -17.07 -4.89 -7.02
N LYS A 332 -18.41 -4.74 -7.02
CA LYS A 332 -19.18 -4.27 -5.85
C LYS A 332 -19.09 -5.19 -4.63
N GLN A 333 -18.64 -6.43 -4.78
CA GLN A 333 -18.40 -7.35 -3.66
C GLN A 333 -17.03 -7.14 -3.01
N LEU A 334 -16.13 -6.42 -3.67
CA LEU A 334 -14.86 -6.02 -3.08
C LEU A 334 -15.09 -5.00 -1.98
N TYR A 335 -14.17 -4.99 -1.01
CA TYR A 335 -14.20 -4.05 0.10
C TYR A 335 -12.89 -3.27 0.15
N TYR A 336 -12.98 -1.99 0.49
CA TYR A 336 -11.85 -1.12 0.74
C TYR A 336 -12.18 -0.13 1.86
N SER A 337 -11.16 0.47 2.46
CA SER A 337 -11.33 1.55 3.44
C SER A 337 -10.80 2.86 2.87
N THR A 338 -11.43 3.96 3.25
CA THR A 338 -10.94 5.32 2.95
C THR A 338 -9.92 5.74 4.00
N THR A 339 -8.81 6.32 3.58
CA THR A 339 -7.76 6.82 4.49
C THR A 339 -7.74 8.34 4.49
N HIS A 340 -7.93 8.94 5.66
CA HIS A 340 -7.71 10.36 5.86
C HIS A 340 -6.28 10.60 6.38
N VAL A 341 -5.50 11.40 5.65
CA VAL A 341 -4.15 11.80 6.05
C VAL A 341 -4.21 13.22 6.60
N ILE A 342 -3.84 13.39 7.86
CA ILE A 342 -3.85 14.69 8.54
C ILE A 342 -2.42 15.11 8.84
N GLY A 343 -2.02 16.23 8.25
CA GLY A 343 -0.74 16.87 8.50
C GLY A 343 -0.86 17.95 9.56
N VAL A 344 0.03 17.95 10.57
CA VAL A 344 0.11 19.00 11.59
C VAL A 344 1.53 19.53 11.66
N GLY A 345 1.74 20.76 11.19
CA GLY A 345 2.99 21.51 11.38
C GLY A 345 3.04 22.13 12.77
N ILE A 346 4.07 21.84 13.55
CA ILE A 346 4.22 22.33 14.93
C ILE A 346 5.49 23.17 15.03
N ARG A 347 5.37 24.37 15.60
CA ARG A 347 6.50 25.26 15.87
C ARG A 347 7.37 24.71 17.00
N GLY A 348 8.68 24.84 16.85
CA GLY A 348 9.67 24.52 17.88
C GLY A 348 10.41 23.21 17.59
N GLU A 349 11.30 22.86 18.51
CA GLU A 349 12.09 21.64 18.40
C GLU A 349 11.29 20.40 18.79
N ARG A 350 11.71 19.24 18.28
CA ARG A 350 11.07 17.97 18.59
C ARG A 350 11.22 17.67 20.09
N PRO A 351 10.13 17.42 20.83
CA PRO A 351 10.22 17.11 22.26
C PRO A 351 11.05 15.84 22.53
N GLU A 352 11.83 15.84 23.61
CA GLU A 352 12.67 14.71 24.02
C GLU A 352 11.88 13.40 24.16
N ARG A 353 10.66 13.46 24.72
CA ARG A 353 9.76 12.29 24.85
C ARG A 353 9.39 11.65 23.51
N ILE A 354 9.41 12.40 22.41
CA ILE A 354 9.23 11.86 21.07
C ILE A 354 10.54 11.24 20.59
N GLY A 355 11.66 11.95 20.76
CA GLY A 355 12.99 11.40 20.57
C GLY A 355 13.22 10.93 19.13
N ASP A 356 13.62 9.68 18.96
CA ASP A 356 13.97 9.05 17.68
C ASP A 356 12.84 8.22 17.04
N LYS A 357 11.63 8.28 17.60
CA LYS A 357 10.47 7.51 17.13
C LYS A 357 10.12 7.85 15.68
N CYS A 358 10.01 6.82 14.84
CA CYS A 358 9.60 6.95 13.44
C CYS A 358 8.08 7.02 13.33
N TRP A 359 7.38 5.94 13.71
CA TRP A 359 5.92 5.89 13.73
C TRP A 359 5.40 5.22 15.00
N LEU A 360 4.13 5.50 15.28
CA LEU A 360 3.47 5.21 16.55
C LEU A 360 2.10 4.61 16.26
N TYR A 361 1.75 3.55 16.98
CA TYR A 361 0.47 2.85 16.88
C TYR A 361 -0.44 3.18 18.07
N PHE A 362 -1.74 3.33 17.83
CA PHE A 362 -2.71 3.77 18.84
C PHE A 362 -3.95 2.85 18.86
N PRO A 363 -3.95 1.78 19.68
CA PRO A 363 -5.11 0.89 19.85
C PRO A 363 -6.28 1.56 20.60
N GLU A 364 -6.00 2.44 21.57
CA GLU A 364 -7.01 3.04 22.44
C GLU A 364 -7.96 3.99 21.67
N ASP A 365 -9.15 4.20 22.19
CA ASP A 365 -10.22 5.05 21.63
C ASP A 365 -10.08 6.54 21.99
N ASN A 366 -9.03 6.90 22.75
CA ASN A 366 -8.69 8.28 23.12
C ASN A 366 -8.17 9.16 21.96
N CYS A 367 -8.03 8.59 20.75
CA CYS A 367 -7.63 9.31 19.54
C CYS A 367 -8.21 8.64 18.27
N PRO A 368 -8.53 9.42 17.23
CA PRO A 368 -9.17 8.88 16.02
C PRO A 368 -8.18 8.20 15.06
N PHE A 369 -6.89 8.55 15.11
CA PHE A 369 -5.88 7.99 14.21
C PHE A 369 -5.40 6.63 14.74
N TYR A 370 -5.21 5.66 13.84
CA TYR A 370 -4.56 4.39 14.17
C TYR A 370 -3.04 4.51 14.24
N ARG A 371 -2.46 5.45 13.48
CA ARG A 371 -1.02 5.66 13.37
C ARG A 371 -0.66 7.14 13.30
N ALA A 372 0.45 7.52 13.91
CA ALA A 372 1.09 8.81 13.70
C ALA A 372 2.55 8.60 13.31
N THR A 373 3.05 9.43 12.40
CA THR A 373 4.45 9.40 11.94
C THR A 373 5.11 10.73 12.27
N ILE A 374 6.30 10.68 12.87
CA ILE A 374 7.10 11.88 13.14
C ILE A 374 7.83 12.24 11.84
N PHE A 375 7.12 12.83 10.89
CA PHE A 375 7.61 13.01 9.53
C PHE A 375 8.87 13.89 9.45
N SER A 376 8.98 14.89 10.34
CA SER A 376 10.18 15.73 10.47
C SER A 376 11.43 14.99 10.96
N LYS A 377 11.30 13.76 11.50
CA LYS A 377 12.45 12.88 11.77
C LYS A 377 12.97 12.26 10.48
N LEU A 378 12.07 11.88 9.58
CA LEU A 378 12.40 11.19 8.34
C LEU A 378 12.98 12.15 7.30
N LEU A 379 12.44 13.37 7.27
CA LEU A 379 12.83 14.45 6.37
C LEU A 379 13.14 15.73 7.18
N PRO A 380 14.39 15.92 7.64
CA PRO A 380 14.80 17.09 8.42
C PRO A 380 14.79 18.40 7.62
N LEU A 381 15.09 18.32 6.32
CA LEU A 381 15.14 19.47 5.41
C LEU A 381 13.78 19.70 4.75
N GLN A 382 12.79 20.17 5.53
CA GLN A 382 11.52 20.60 4.95
C GLN A 382 11.63 22.05 4.46
N PRO A 383 11.10 22.44 3.29
CA PRO A 383 11.12 23.82 2.81
C PRO A 383 10.57 24.84 3.82
N ALA A 384 9.60 24.43 4.65
CA ALA A 384 9.10 25.24 5.76
C ALA A 384 10.15 25.57 6.83
N SER A 385 11.13 24.68 7.09
CA SER A 385 12.16 24.92 8.12
C SER A 385 13.16 26.00 7.70
N GLU A 386 13.32 26.25 6.40
CA GLU A 386 14.17 27.33 5.86
C GLU A 386 13.44 28.68 5.78
N ARG A 387 12.13 28.68 5.47
CA ARG A 387 11.36 29.93 5.27
C ARG A 387 10.80 30.54 6.54
N TYR A 388 10.66 29.78 7.62
CA TYR A 388 10.06 30.30 8.84
C TYR A 388 11.08 31.04 9.72
N GLN A 389 11.59 32.18 9.23
CA GLN A 389 12.24 33.17 10.09
C GLN A 389 11.14 33.94 10.84
N ALA A 390 11.15 33.86 12.16
CA ALA A 390 10.09 34.41 13.00
C ALA A 390 9.96 35.95 12.83
N PRO A 391 8.72 36.50 12.71
CA PRO A 391 8.45 37.79 13.32
C PRO A 391 8.66 37.64 14.84
N HIS A 392 9.23 38.67 15.46
CA HIS A 392 9.50 38.77 16.90
C HIS A 392 8.45 38.07 17.79
N PRO A 393 8.85 37.46 18.92
CA PRO A 393 7.90 36.85 19.84
C PRO A 393 6.85 37.88 20.23
N LEU A 394 5.60 37.64 19.83
CA LEU A 394 4.46 38.36 20.37
C LEU A 394 4.52 38.24 21.90
N PRO A 395 4.36 39.35 22.64
CA PRO A 395 4.42 39.32 24.09
C PRO A 395 3.38 38.32 24.60
N ARG A 396 3.83 37.40 25.47
CA ARG A 396 2.94 36.49 26.19
C ARG A 396 1.89 37.34 26.91
N GLN A 397 0.67 37.32 26.40
CA GLN A 397 -0.50 37.75 27.14
C GLN A 397 -1.35 36.52 27.41
N TRP A 398 -1.60 36.33 28.71
CA TRP A 398 -2.48 35.38 29.39
C TRP A 398 -1.88 34.02 29.73
#